data_AF-A0AA41UYX3-F1
#
_entry.id   AF-A0AA41UYX3-F1
#
_cell.length_a   1.000
_cell.length_b   1.000
_cell.length_c   1.000
_cell.angle_alpha   90.00
_cell.angle_beta   90.00
_cell.angle_gamma   90.00
#
_symmetry.space_group_name_H-M   'P 1'
#
loop_
_entity.id
_entity.type
_entity.pdbx_description
1 polymer ?
#
loop_
_entity_poly.entity_id
_entity_poly.type
_entity_poly.pdbx_seq_one_letter_code
_entity_poly.pdbx_strand_id
1 'polypeptide(L)'
;MTALVTGATKGIGYAIVEELVGLGATIHVCARNKDDIATCLKDWEAKGYQVTGSVCDVSVPAEREELMKTVSSVFCGKLNILVS
;
A
#
# COMPACT_ATOMS: atom_id res chain seq x y z
N MET A 1 -12.22 6.59 2.10
CA MET A 1 -11.59 5.81 3.19
C MET A 1 -10.17 5.51 2.74
N THR A 2 -9.15 5.64 3.60
CA THR A 2 -7.74 5.41 3.24
C THR A 2 -7.18 4.18 3.95
N ALA A 3 -6.37 3.38 3.26
CA ALA A 3 -5.74 2.20 3.86
C ALA A 3 -4.26 2.08 3.52
N LEU A 4 -3.48 1.66 4.51
CA LEU A 4 -2.11 1.18 4.35
C LEU A 4 -2.13 -0.34 4.50
N VAL A 5 -1.67 -1.05 3.47
CA VAL A 5 -1.52 -2.51 3.51
C VAL A 5 -0.04 -2.87 3.42
N THR A 6 0.49 -3.52 4.45
CA THR A 6 1.87 -4.04 4.44
C THR A 6 1.91 -5.44 3.84
N GLY A 7 3.05 -5.83 3.25
CA GLY A 7 3.19 -7.14 2.62
C GLY A 7 2.22 -7.37 1.44
N ALA A 8 1.72 -6.29 0.83
CA ALA A 8 0.58 -6.35 -0.08
C ALA A 8 0.87 -6.94 -1.46
N THR A 9 2.11 -7.30 -1.75
CA THR A 9 2.50 -7.77 -3.09
C THR A 9 2.12 -9.22 -3.35
N LYS A 10 1.70 -10.00 -2.33
CA LYS A 10 1.41 -11.43 -2.45
C LYS A 10 0.31 -11.86 -1.48
N GLY A 11 -0.33 -12.99 -1.78
CA GLY A 11 -1.23 -13.70 -0.86
C GLY A 11 -2.37 -12.83 -0.33
N ILE A 12 -2.57 -12.86 0.98
CA ILE A 12 -3.68 -12.18 1.66
C ILE A 12 -3.59 -10.65 1.48
N GLY A 13 -2.40 -10.07 1.58
CA GLY A 13 -2.23 -8.62 1.43
C GLY A 13 -2.67 -8.15 0.03
N TYR A 14 -2.35 -8.91 -1.01
CA TYR A 14 -2.80 -8.61 -2.38
C TYR A 14 -4.33 -8.66 -2.49
N ALA A 15 -4.96 -9.73 -1.99
CA ALA A 15 -6.41 -9.87 -2.02
C ALA A 15 -7.14 -8.77 -1.24
N ILE A 16 -6.57 -8.35 -0.10
CA ILE A 16 -7.10 -7.23 0.70
C ILE A 16 -7.04 -5.91 -0.09
N VAL A 17 -5.95 -5.65 -0.83
CA VAL A 17 -5.88 -4.45 -1.67
C VAL A 17 -6.99 -4.45 -2.70
N GLU A 18 -7.21 -5.56 -3.41
CA GLU A 18 -8.26 -5.66 -4.43
C GLU A 18 -9.66 -5.46 -3.87
N GLU A 19 -9.96 -6.06 -2.73
CA GLU A 19 -11.27 -5.91 -2.09
C GLU A 19 -11.48 -4.47 -1.63
N LEU A 20 -10.51 -3.87 -0.92
CA LEU A 20 -10.65 -2.52 -0.40
C LEU A 20 -10.74 -1.47 -1.52
N VAL A 21 -9.92 -1.60 -2.57
CA VAL A 21 -9.98 -0.67 -3.70
C VAL A 21 -11.25 -0.85 -4.52
N GLY A 22 -11.76 -2.08 -4.66
CA GLY A 22 -13.06 -2.38 -5.27
C GLY A 22 -14.24 -1.75 -4.51
N LEU A 23 -14.10 -1.58 -3.20
CA LEU A 23 -15.05 -0.86 -2.34
C LEU A 23 -14.83 0.67 -2.32
N GLY A 24 -13.91 1.20 -3.13
CA GLY A 24 -13.67 2.64 -3.28
C GLY A 24 -12.72 3.24 -2.25
N ALA A 25 -11.90 2.43 -1.57
CA ALA A 25 -10.84 2.95 -0.71
C ALA A 25 -9.63 3.43 -1.52
N THR A 26 -8.97 4.48 -1.04
CA THR A 26 -7.67 4.93 -1.55
C THR A 26 -6.58 4.15 -0.84
N ILE A 27 -5.75 3.43 -1.59
CA ILE A 27 -4.79 2.48 -1.03
C ILE A 27 -3.34 2.93 -1.23
N HIS A 28 -2.54 2.77 -0.20
CA HIS A 28 -1.09 2.78 -0.26
C HIS A 28 -0.58 1.42 0.21
N VAL A 29 0.38 0.84 -0.50
CA VAL A 29 1.00 -0.43 -0.13
C VAL A 29 2.46 -0.26 0.26
N CYS A 30 2.98 -1.16 1.08
CA CYS A 30 4.42 -1.29 1.25
C CYS A 30 4.89 -2.74 1.25
N ALA A 31 6.10 -2.94 0.74
CA ALA A 31 6.82 -4.22 0.75
C ALA A 31 8.33 -3.98 0.60
N ARG A 32 9.13 -5.04 0.76
CA ARG A 32 10.60 -4.96 0.69
C ARG A 32 11.15 -4.94 -0.74
N ASN A 33 10.47 -5.60 -1.68
CA ASN A 33 10.96 -5.75 -3.04
C ASN A 33 10.29 -4.73 -3.97
N LYS A 34 11.10 -3.85 -4.57
CA LYS A 34 10.64 -2.80 -5.47
C LYS A 34 10.00 -3.33 -6.76
N ASP A 35 10.52 -4.42 -7.32
CA ASP A 35 10.03 -5.02 -8.56
C ASP A 35 8.69 -5.72 -8.36
N ASP A 36 8.51 -6.38 -7.21
CA ASP A 36 7.22 -6.96 -6.80
C ASP A 36 6.16 -5.86 -6.67
N ILE A 37 6.50 -4.71 -6.05
CA ILE A 37 5.60 -3.56 -5.95
C ILE A 37 5.26 -3.02 -7.34
N ALA A 38 6.26 -2.79 -8.19
CA ALA A 38 6.05 -2.25 -9.53
C ALA A 38 5.17 -3.15 -10.40
N THR A 39 5.32 -4.48 -10.27
CA THR A 39 4.45 -5.45 -10.94
C THR A 39 3.01 -5.34 -10.46
N CYS A 40 2.79 -5.35 -9.14
CA CYS A 40 1.44 -5.25 -8.59
C CYS A 40 0.74 -3.92 -8.94
N LEU A 41 1.49 -2.80 -8.92
CA LEU A 41 0.95 -1.49 -9.31
C LEU A 41 0.47 -1.49 -10.76
N LYS A 42 1.21 -2.12 -11.69
CA LYS A 42 0.77 -2.26 -13.08
C LYS A 42 -0.46 -3.16 -13.21
N ASP A 43 -0.51 -4.25 -12.47
CA ASP A 43 -1.66 -5.17 -12.49
C ASP A 43 -2.93 -4.48 -11.98
N TRP A 44 -2.83 -3.69 -10.91
CA TRP A 44 -3.94 -2.92 -10.37
C TRP A 44 -4.34 -1.76 -11.29
N GLU A 45 -3.37 -1.07 -11.88
CA GLU A 45 -3.64 -0.03 -12.88
C GLU A 45 -4.39 -0.60 -14.09
N ALA A 46 -4.01 -1.79 -14.59
CA ALA A 46 -4.71 -2.49 -15.66
C ALA A 46 -6.16 -2.88 -15.30
N LYS A 47 -6.46 -3.02 -14.00
CA LYS A 47 -7.82 -3.25 -13.47
C LYS A 47 -8.60 -1.94 -13.23
N GLY A 48 -8.00 -0.78 -13.50
CA GLY A 48 -8.58 0.54 -13.24
C GLY A 48 -8.49 0.98 -11.78
N TYR A 49 -7.68 0.31 -10.97
CA TYR A 49 -7.50 0.64 -9.56
C TYR A 49 -6.39 1.67 -9.37
N GLN A 50 -6.66 2.67 -8.54
CA GLN A 50 -5.67 3.66 -8.13
C GLN A 50 -5.02 3.25 -6.81
N VAL A 51 -3.85 2.63 -6.92
CA VAL A 51 -3.04 2.19 -5.78
C VAL A 51 -1.67 2.87 -5.87
N THR A 52 -1.16 3.33 -4.74
CA THR A 52 0.22 3.85 -4.63
C THR A 52 1.06 2.88 -3.80
N GLY A 53 2.39 2.92 -3.93
CA GLY A 53 3.25 2.02 -3.14
C GLY A 53 4.66 2.56 -2.91
N SER A 54 5.25 2.16 -1.79
CA SER A 54 6.63 2.49 -1.42
C SER A 54 7.38 1.28 -0.87
N VAL A 55 8.70 1.28 -1.03
CA VAL A 55 9.55 0.25 -0.42
C VAL A 55 9.65 0.53 1.08
N CYS A 56 9.43 -0.50 1.90
CA CYS A 56 9.64 -0.44 3.33
C CYS A 56 9.91 -1.85 3.87
N ASP A 57 11.01 -2.00 4.61
CA ASP A 57 11.18 -3.06 5.58
C ASP A 57 10.59 -2.60 6.93
N VAL A 58 9.42 -3.15 7.27
CA VAL A 58 8.71 -2.81 8.51
C VAL A 58 9.47 -3.22 9.77
N SER A 59 10.52 -4.03 9.69
CA SER A 59 11.39 -4.32 10.83
C SER A 59 12.33 -3.16 11.16
N VAL A 60 12.64 -2.30 10.19
CA VAL A 60 13.58 -1.18 10.32
C VAL A 60 12.85 0.09 10.80
N PRO A 61 13.18 0.65 11.98
CA PRO A 61 12.50 1.81 12.53
C PRO A 61 12.51 3.05 11.62
N ALA A 62 13.65 3.38 11.03
CA ALA A 62 13.79 4.55 10.15
C ALA A 62 12.92 4.42 8.88
N GLU A 63 12.78 3.21 8.34
CA GLU A 63 11.93 2.98 7.17
C GLU A 63 10.44 3.07 7.51
N ARG A 64 10.04 2.65 8.72
CA ARG A 64 8.66 2.87 9.19
C ARG A 64 8.34 4.35 9.33
N GLU A 65 9.26 5.16 9.84
CA GLU A 65 9.07 6.61 9.94
C GLU A 65 8.90 7.25 8.56
N GLU A 66 9.72 6.85 7.59
CA GLU A 66 9.64 7.38 6.23
C GLU A 66 8.36 6.93 5.50
N LEU A 67 7.96 5.67 5.68
CA LEU A 67 6.68 5.16 5.21
C LEU A 67 5.52 6.00 5.77
N MET A 68 5.53 6.30 7.07
CA MET A 68 4.47 7.09 7.69
C MET A 68 4.43 8.53 7.22
N LYS A 69 5.58 9.16 6.92
CA LYS A 69 5.60 10.48 6.25
C LYS A 69 4.97 10.43 4.86
N THR A 70 5.33 9.41 4.08
CA THR A 70 4.77 9.19 2.74
C THR A 70 3.25 9.00 2.81
N VAL A 71 2.79 8.11 3.69
CA VAL A 71 1.35 7.82 3.90
C VAL A 71 0.60 9.06 4.38
N SER A 72 1.18 9.84 5.29
CA SER A 72 0.61 11.12 5.73
C SER A 72 0.47 12.10 4.57
N SER A 73 1.48 12.20 3.70
CA SER A 73 1.42 13.06 2.51
C SER A 73 0.36 12.59 1.50
N VAL A 74 0.32 11.30 1.19
CA VAL A 74 -0.62 10.72 0.21
C VAL A 74 -2.07 10.82 0.69
N PHE A 75 -2.31 10.67 2.00
CA PHE A 75 -3.65 10.65 2.57
C PHE A 75 -4.07 11.95 3.27
N CYS A 76 -3.34 13.05 3.03
CA CYS A 76 -3.60 14.35 3.67
C CYS A 76 -3.76 14.24 5.20
N GLY A 77 -2.88 13.45 5.83
CA GLY A 77 -2.82 13.23 7.27
C GLY A 77 -3.86 12.28 7.85
N LYS A 78 -4.71 11.65 7.03
CA LYS A 78 -5.80 10.79 7.51
C LYS A 78 -5.66 9.36 7.03
N LEU A 79 -5.12 8.48 7.88
CA LEU A 79 -5.12 7.02 7.69
C LEU A 79 -6.31 6.40 8.43
N ASN A 80 -7.16 5.62 7.76
CA ASN A 80 -8.32 4.98 8.40
C ASN A 80 -8.11 3.50 8.74
N ILE A 81 -7.39 2.79 7.88
CA ILE A 81 -7.20 1.33 7.98
C ILE A 81 -5.71 1.02 7.88
N LEU A 82 -5.21 0.19 8.78
CA LEU A 82 -3.86 -0.39 8.72
C LEU A 82 -4.01 -1.91 8.71
N VAL A 83 -3.34 -2.57 7.76
CA VAL A 83 -3.25 -4.03 7.68
C VAL A 83 -1.77 -4.41 7.73
N SER A 84 -1.35 -5.12 8.78
CA SER A 84 0.04 -5.56 9.01
C SER A 84 0.23 -7.04 8.72
#